data_AF-A0A9X3WQ69-F1
#
_entry.id   AF-A0A9X3WQ69-F1
#
_cell.length_a   1.000
_cell.length_b   1.000
_cell.length_c   1.000
_cell.angle_alpha   90.00
_cell.angle_beta   90.00
_cell.angle_gamma   90.00
#
_symmetry.space_group_name_H-M   'P 1'
#
loop_
_entity.id
_entity.type
_entity.pdbx_description
1 polymer ?
#
loop_
_entity_poly.entity_id
_entity_poly.type
_entity_poly.pdbx_seq_one_letter_code
_entity_poly.pdbx_strand_id
1 'polypeptide(L)'
;MDQKQLHIGKYDIFFKKRYEIMYNINDFLIAILFLIGSIFFFYDSLQYYGIWLFVIGSIQLSIRPFIRIIHNIHFKKHIEKQQKNRRS
;
A
#
# COMPACT_ATOMS: atom_id res chain seq x y z
N MET A 1 -0.38 -18.99 16.47
CA MET A 1 0.04 -18.04 15.42
C MET A 1 -0.03 -16.65 16.03
N ASP A 2 1.08 -16.18 16.59
CA ASP A 2 1.12 -15.03 17.49
C ASP A 2 1.35 -13.73 16.68
N GLN A 3 0.25 -13.01 16.43
CA GLN A 3 0.26 -11.63 15.96
C GLN A 3 0.84 -10.78 17.09
N LYS A 4 2.16 -10.58 17.11
CA LYS A 4 2.83 -9.73 18.10
C LYS A 4 2.35 -8.30 17.94
N GLN A 5 1.33 -7.97 18.72
CA GLN A 5 0.89 -6.63 19.03
C GLN A 5 2.04 -5.96 19.79
N LEU A 6 2.92 -5.28 19.06
CA LEU A 6 3.77 -4.26 19.68
C LEU A 6 2.82 -3.19 20.22
N HIS A 7 2.67 -3.17 21.54
CA HIS A 7 2.00 -2.12 22.29
C HIS A 7 2.79 -0.81 22.13
N ILE A 8 2.60 -0.15 20.99
CA ILE A 8 2.84 1.30 20.84
C ILE A 8 1.46 1.91 21.07
N GLY A 9 1.38 2.80 22.07
CA GLY A 9 0.15 3.14 22.80
C GLY A 9 -1.11 3.40 21.96
N LYS A 10 -2.28 3.36 22.61
CA LYS A 10 -3.64 3.57 22.03
C LYS A 10 -3.78 4.59 20.88
N TYR A 11 -2.90 5.59 20.81
CA TYR A 11 -2.79 6.56 19.72
C TYR A 11 -2.39 5.95 18.36
N ASP A 12 -1.52 4.95 18.34
CA ASP A 12 -1.03 4.30 17.11
C ASP A 12 -2.13 3.46 16.46
N ILE A 13 -3.03 2.87 17.26
CA ILE A 13 -4.16 2.05 16.78
C ILE A 13 -5.21 2.91 16.06
N PHE A 14 -5.44 4.13 16.54
CA PHE A 14 -6.37 5.08 15.91
C PHE A 14 -5.83 5.63 14.60
N PHE A 15 -4.54 5.98 14.54
CA PHE A 15 -3.91 6.39 13.28
C PHE A 15 -3.85 5.23 12.28
N LYS A 16 -3.41 4.05 12.71
CA LYS A 16 -3.27 2.87 11.85
C LYS A 16 -4.61 2.45 11.24
N LYS A 17 -5.72 2.50 12.00
CA LYS A 17 -7.08 2.26 11.45
C LYS A 17 -7.48 3.27 10.37
N ARG A 18 -7.22 4.57 10.57
CA ARG A 18 -7.50 5.59 9.55
C ARG A 18 -6.64 5.40 8.31
N TYR A 19 -5.35 5.07 8.49
CA TYR A 19 -4.45 4.73 7.39
C TYR A 19 -4.92 3.48 6.61
N GLU A 20 -5.36 2.42 7.28
CA GLU A 20 -5.89 1.22 6.62
C GLU A 20 -7.12 1.52 5.77
N ILE A 21 -8.05 2.35 6.27
CA ILE A 21 -9.21 2.80 5.52
C ILE A 21 -8.78 3.63 4.31
N MET A 22 -7.83 4.55 4.48
CA MET A 22 -7.28 5.35 3.37
C MET A 22 -6.65 4.47 2.29
N TYR A 23 -5.92 3.42 2.67
CA TYR A 23 -5.36 2.46 1.71
C TYR A 23 -6.46 1.70 0.97
N ASN A 24 -7.50 1.22 1.68
CA ASN A 24 -8.61 0.51 1.03
C ASN A 24 -9.38 1.40 0.06
N ILE A 25 -9.61 2.66 0.42
CA ILE A 25 -10.21 3.65 -0.48
C ILE A 25 -9.30 3.88 -1.70
N ASN A 26 -7.98 4.01 -1.48
CA ASN A 26 -7.00 4.16 -2.55
C ASN A 26 -7.06 3.01 -3.56
N ASP A 27 -7.16 1.76 -3.10
CA ASP A 27 -7.29 0.59 -4.00
C ASP A 27 -8.58 0.59 -4.78
N PHE A 28 -9.68 1.00 -4.16
CA PHE A 28 -10.96 1.12 -4.84
C PHE A 28 -10.91 2.22 -5.92
N LEU A 29 -10.27 3.36 -5.62
CA LEU A 29 -10.03 4.43 -6.59
C LEU A 29 -9.18 3.95 -7.77
N ILE A 30 -8.10 3.19 -7.51
CA ILE A 30 -7.27 2.58 -8.56
C ILE A 30 -8.12 1.70 -9.46
N ALA A 31 -8.95 0.83 -8.89
CA ALA A 31 -9.82 -0.06 -9.66
C ALA A 31 -10.78 0.71 -10.56
N ILE A 32 -11.39 1.78 -10.03
CA ILE A 32 -12.29 2.66 -10.82
C ILE A 32 -11.52 3.38 -11.91
N LEU A 33 -10.33 3.93 -11.61
CA LEU A 33 -9.49 4.63 -12.59
C LEU A 33 -9.11 3.72 -13.76
N PHE A 34 -8.69 2.49 -13.48
CA PHE A 34 -8.38 1.50 -14.52
C PHE A 34 -9.61 1.08 -15.33
N LEU A 35 -10.78 0.97 -14.68
CA LEU A 35 -12.03 0.66 -15.37
C LEU A 35 -12.47 1.80 -16.30
N ILE A 36 -12.41 3.05 -15.83
CA ILE A 36 -12.76 4.22 -16.66
C ILE A 36 -11.74 4.38 -17.79
N GLY A 37 -10.44 4.27 -17.47
CA GLY A 37 -9.37 4.32 -18.46
C GLY A 37 -9.57 3.26 -19.54
N SER A 38 -9.98 2.03 -19.18
CA SER A 38 -10.16 0.96 -20.16
C SER A 38 -11.35 1.24 -21.08
N ILE A 39 -12.42 1.84 -20.56
CA ILE A 39 -13.53 2.33 -21.37
C ILE A 39 -13.08 3.45 -22.33
N PHE A 40 -12.20 4.35 -21.88
CA PHE A 40 -11.69 5.44 -22.73
C PHE A 40 -10.86 4.94 -23.91
N PHE A 41 -10.17 3.80 -23.77
CA PHE A 41 -9.44 3.17 -24.87
C PHE A 41 -10.32 2.70 -26.04
N PHE A 42 -11.64 2.59 -25.86
CA PHE A 42 -12.56 2.25 -26.96
C PHE A 42 -12.88 3.43 -27.88
N TYR A 43 -12.51 4.66 -27.49
CA TYR A 43 -12.78 5.86 -28.26
C TYR A 43 -11.47 6.60 -28.56
N ASP A 44 -11.10 6.74 -29.83
CA ASP A 44 -9.85 7.40 -30.25
C ASP A 44 -9.71 8.82 -29.68
N SER A 45 -10.82 9.58 -29.57
CA SER A 45 -10.82 10.94 -29.01
C SER A 45 -10.54 11.00 -27.51
N LEU A 46 -10.83 9.92 -26.77
CA LEU A 46 -10.63 9.83 -25.32
C LEU A 46 -9.37 9.04 -24.95
N GLN A 47 -8.76 8.35 -25.90
CA GLN A 47 -7.58 7.51 -25.69
C GLN A 47 -6.43 8.28 -25.04
N TYR A 48 -6.19 9.54 -25.43
CA TYR A 48 -5.18 10.40 -24.80
C TYR A 48 -5.40 10.53 -23.29
N TYR A 49 -6.64 10.79 -22.86
CA TYR A 49 -6.99 10.86 -21.44
C TYR A 49 -6.93 9.50 -20.75
N GLY A 50 -7.32 8.43 -21.45
CA GLY A 50 -7.24 7.05 -20.97
C GLY A 50 -5.80 6.64 -20.62
N ILE A 51 -4.82 7.02 -21.46
CA ILE A 51 -3.40 6.75 -21.20
C ILE A 51 -2.94 7.42 -19.90
N TRP A 52 -3.27 8.70 -19.71
CA TRP A 52 -2.90 9.43 -18.49
C TRP A 52 -3.56 8.83 -17.24
N LEU A 53 -4.84 8.42 -17.32
CA LEU A 53 -5.53 7.72 -16.24
C LEU A 53 -4.82 6.41 -15.87
N PHE A 54 -4.37 5.63 -16.86
CA PHE A 54 -3.60 4.41 -16.64
C PHE A 54 -2.24 4.66 -15.99
N VAL A 55 -1.52 5.71 -16.41
CA VAL A 55 -0.22 6.08 -15.81
C VAL A 55 -0.40 6.45 -14.34
N ILE A 56 -1.36 7.31 -14.03
CA ILE A 56 -1.65 7.73 -12.66
C ILE A 56 -2.10 6.52 -11.82
N GLY A 57 -3.01 5.69 -12.33
CA GLY A 57 -3.47 4.47 -11.66
C GLY A 57 -2.33 3.50 -11.37
N SER A 58 -1.36 3.37 -12.28
CA SER A 58 -0.18 2.49 -12.10
C SER A 58 0.78 2.99 -11.02
N ILE A 59 1.00 4.30 -10.95
CA ILE A 59 1.78 4.92 -9.88
C ILE A 59 1.08 4.69 -8.53
N GLN A 60 -0.24 4.91 -8.49
CA GLN A 60 -1.04 4.75 -7.28
C GLN A 60 -1.07 3.29 -6.80
N LEU A 61 -1.12 2.32 -7.71
CA LEU A 61 -1.03 0.87 -7.42
C LEU A 61 0.31 0.50 -6.76
N SER A 62 1.38 1.21 -7.10
CA SER A 62 2.73 0.95 -6.59
C SER A 62 2.91 1.34 -5.12
N ILE A 63 2.02 2.15 -4.55
CA ILE A 63 2.11 2.64 -3.16
C ILE A 63 2.10 1.47 -2.15
N ARG A 64 1.17 0.51 -2.31
CA ARG A 64 1.04 -0.64 -1.40
C ARG A 64 2.27 -1.56 -1.33
N PRO A 65 2.81 -2.05 -2.46
CA PRO A 65 4.03 -2.86 -2.39
C PRO A 65 5.21 -2.07 -1.81
N PHE A 66 5.30 -0.75 -2.06
CA PHE A 66 6.36 0.08 -1.48
C PHE A 66 6.32 0.12 0.05
N ILE A 67 5.14 0.33 0.63
CA ILE A 67 4.96 0.34 2.09
C ILE A 67 5.29 -1.03 2.68
N ARG A 68 4.85 -2.12 2.02
CA ARG A 68 5.16 -3.48 2.45
C ARG A 68 6.68 -3.73 2.44
N ILE A 69 7.40 -3.28 1.42
CA ILE A 69 8.86 -3.42 1.32
C ILE A 69 9.55 -2.66 2.45
N ILE A 70 9.20 -1.40 2.68
CA ILE A 70 9.78 -0.58 3.76
C ILE A 70 9.55 -1.25 5.12
N HIS A 71 8.32 -1.74 5.36
CA HIS A 71 7.98 -2.43 6.60
C HIS A 71 8.81 -3.71 6.80
N ASN A 72 8.93 -4.53 5.75
CA ASN A 72 9.69 -5.79 5.79
C ASN A 72 11.19 -5.56 6.04
N ILE A 73 11.79 -4.53 5.43
CA ILE A 73 13.20 -4.18 5.62
C ILE A 73 13.45 -3.73 7.07
N HIS A 74 12.58 -2.88 7.61
CA HIS A 74 12.70 -2.43 9.01
C HIS A 74 12.55 -3.59 10.00
N PHE A 75 11.58 -4.48 9.77
CA PHE A 75 11.31 -5.61 10.66
C PHE A 75 12.45 -6.63 10.70
N LYS A 76 13.09 -6.90 9.55
CA LYS A 76 14.23 -7.84 9.48
C LYS A 76 15.38 -7.43 10.39
N LYS A 77 15.63 -6.12 10.52
CA LYS A 77 16.71 -5.57 11.35
C LYS A 77 16.47 -5.74 12.86
N HIS A 78 15.21 -5.85 13.30
CA HIS A 78 14.85 -6.08 14.70
C HIS A 78 14.91 -7.55 15.11
N ILE A 79 14.65 -8.49 14.19
CA ILE A 79 14.71 -9.93 14.48
C ILE A 79 16.16 -10.39 14.69
N GLU A 80 17.12 -9.90 13.91
CA GLU A 80 18.54 -10.28 14.06
C GLU A 80 19.13 -9.83 15.40
N LYS A 81 18.73 -8.66 15.91
CA LYS A 81 19.17 -8.18 17.23
C LYS A 81 18.67 -9.06 18.37
N GLN A 82 17.44 -9.56 18.30
CA GLN A 82 16.91 -10.43 19.36
C GLN A 82 17.47 -11.85 19.31
N GLN A 83 17.76 -12.38 18.12
CA GLN A 83 18.39 -13.70 18.00
C GLN A 83 19.83 -13.71 18.54
N LYS A 84 20.60 -12.63 18.32
CA LYS A 84 21.96 -12.52 18.85
C LYS A 84 22.01 -12.46 20.38
N ASN A 85 21.04 -11.80 21.02
CA ASN A 85 20.97 -11.69 22.48
C ASN A 85 20.41 -12.93 23.19
N ARG A 86 19.81 -13.87 22.45
CA ARG A 86 19.36 -15.19 22.99
C ARG A 86 20.41 -16.30 22.84
N ARG A 87 21.50 -16.03 22.10
CA ARG A 87 22.61 -16.97 21.85
C ARG A 87 23.90 -16.59 22.58
N SER A 88 23.87 -15.50 23.35
CA SER A 88 24.91 -15.07 24.31
C SER A 88 24.39 -15.33 25.72
#